data_AF-A0A9E6VM43-F1
#
_entry.id   AF-A0A9E6VM43-F1
#
_cell.length_a   1.000
_cell.length_b   1.000
_cell.length_c   1.000
_cell.angle_alpha   90.00
_cell.angle_beta   90.00
_cell.angle_gamma   90.00
#
_symmetry.space_group_name_H-M   'P 1'
#
loop_
_entity.id
_entity.type
_entity.pdbx_description
1 polymer ?
#
loop_
_entity_poly.entity_id
_entity_poly.type
_entity_poly.pdbx_seq_one_letter_code
_entity_poly.pdbx_strand_id
1 'polypeptide(L)'
;MYATGKEVNFVYEDHHLFIKFTKNGKAADRELFSFSELSDKHFEVIFCGDIDGDTVPDFILETGWHYNLREPALFLSGAAGEDRLYKIVATHKSYGC
;
A
#
# COMPACT_ATOMS: atom_id res chain seq x y z
N MET A 1 -8.01 3.99 -5.38
CA MET A 1 -7.25 4.13 -4.11
C MET A 1 -7.20 5.60 -3.74
N TYR A 2 -7.09 5.92 -2.46
CA TYR A 2 -6.87 7.30 -1.98
C TYR A 2 -6.00 7.26 -0.72
N ALA A 3 -5.23 8.33 -0.50
CA ALA A 3 -4.43 8.49 0.70
C ALA A 3 -5.05 9.55 1.62
N THR A 4 -4.87 9.40 2.93
CA THR A 4 -5.15 10.43 3.94
C THR A 4 -3.87 10.70 4.71
N GLY A 5 -3.77 11.88 5.31
CA GLY A 5 -2.70 12.27 6.23
C GLY A 5 -3.21 13.32 7.21
N LYS A 6 -2.51 13.47 8.32
CA LYS A 6 -2.82 14.46 9.35
C LYS A 6 -1.79 15.58 9.32
N GLU A 7 -2.26 16.82 9.19
CA GLU A 7 -1.37 17.98 9.25
C GLU A 7 -1.04 18.33 10.72
N VAL A 8 0.26 18.39 11.02
CA VAL A 8 0.83 18.80 12.31
C VAL A 8 1.99 19.76 12.01
N ASN A 9 1.87 21.03 12.42
CA ASN A 9 2.92 22.04 12.22
C ASN A 9 3.42 22.18 10.76
N PHE A 10 2.51 22.21 9.77
CA PHE A 10 2.82 22.25 8.33
C PHE A 10 3.51 21.01 7.77
N VAL A 11 3.57 19.92 8.54
CA VAL A 11 4.04 18.60 8.12
C VAL A 11 2.84 17.66 8.09
N TYR A 12 2.75 16.81 7.06
CA TYR A 12 1.78 15.72 7.07
C TYR A 12 2.42 14.50 7.75
N GLU A 13 1.72 13.93 8.71
CA GLU A 13 2.06 12.71 9.46
C GLU A 13 0.91 11.70 9.33
N ASP A 14 1.08 10.49 9.85
CA ASP A 14 0.03 9.46 9.90
C ASP A 14 -0.65 9.23 8.54
N HIS A 15 0.14 8.77 7.56
CA HIS A 15 -0.36 8.57 6.21
C HIS A 15 -1.01 7.20 6.08
N HIS A 16 -2.28 7.17 5.69
CA HIS A 16 -3.01 5.92 5.45
C HIS A 16 -3.41 5.82 4.00
N LEU A 17 -3.15 4.66 3.39
CA LEU A 17 -3.57 4.34 2.05
C LEU A 17 -4.80 3.44 2.11
N PHE A 18 -5.85 3.85 1.44
CA PHE A 18 -7.11 3.11 1.36
C PHE A 18 -7.38 2.61 -0.06
N ILE A 19 -7.97 1.43 -0.13
CA ILE A 19 -8.55 0.89 -1.35
C ILE A 19 -10.07 0.87 -1.24
N LYS A 20 -10.70 1.35 -2.31
CA LYS A 20 -12.15 1.23 -2.52
C LYS A 20 -12.39 0.05 -3.44
N PHE A 21 -13.29 -0.83 -3.05
CA PHE A 21 -13.63 -2.01 -3.83
C PHE A 21 -15.12 -2.28 -3.76
N THR A 22 -15.64 -2.97 -4.78
CA THR A 22 -17.01 -3.49 -4.78
C THR A 22 -16.92 -5.01 -4.83
N LYS A 23 -17.44 -5.68 -3.80
CA LYS A 23 -17.52 -7.15 -3.73
C LYS A 23 -18.98 -7.54 -3.58
N ASN A 24 -19.49 -8.40 -4.46
CA ASN A 24 -20.89 -8.84 -4.47
C ASN A 24 -21.90 -7.67 -4.43
N GLY A 25 -21.63 -6.60 -5.19
CA GLY A 25 -22.49 -5.41 -5.26
C GLY A 25 -22.44 -4.48 -4.05
N LYS A 26 -21.61 -4.78 -3.04
CA LYS A 26 -21.41 -3.91 -1.87
C LYS A 26 -20.10 -3.16 -1.99
N ALA A 27 -20.18 -1.83 -1.95
CA ALA A 27 -19.01 -0.97 -1.85
C ALA A 27 -18.43 -1.00 -0.44
N ALA A 28 -17.11 -1.04 -0.34
CA ALA A 28 -16.40 -0.93 0.92
C ALA A 28 -15.04 -0.28 0.71
N ASP A 29 -14.59 0.38 1.78
CA ASP A 29 -13.27 1.01 1.88
C ASP A 29 -12.50 0.28 2.98
N ARG A 30 -11.23 -0.05 2.71
CA ARG A 30 -10.32 -0.69 3.67
C ARG A 30 -8.93 -0.07 3.59
N GLU A 31 -8.29 0.04 4.75
CA GLU A 31 -6.88 0.40 4.81
C GLU A 31 -6.06 -0.71 4.17
N LEU A 32 -5.18 -0.31 3.26
CA LEU A 32 -4.24 -1.17 2.55
C LEU A 32 -2.88 -1.17 3.27
N PHE A 33 -2.43 0.02 3.67
CA PHE A 33 -1.15 0.23 4.34
C PHE A 33 -1.12 1.59 5.02
N SER A 34 -0.28 1.75 6.05
CA SER A 34 -0.04 3.03 6.72
C SER A 34 1.45 3.29 6.94
N PHE A 35 1.82 4.56 6.88
CA PHE A 35 3.17 5.07 7.12
C PHE A 35 3.10 6.09 8.26
N SER A 36 3.96 5.96 9.26
CA SER A 36 4.05 6.96 10.33
C SER A 36 4.66 8.27 9.84
N GLU A 37 5.63 8.19 8.93
CA GLU A 37 6.38 9.35 8.43
C GLU A 37 6.67 9.18 6.92
N LEU A 38 6.59 10.28 6.17
CA LEU A 38 7.07 10.36 4.79
C LEU A 38 8.10 11.48 4.71
N SER A 39 9.36 11.14 4.43
CA SER A 39 10.46 12.09 4.24
C SER A 39 10.87 12.10 2.77
N ASP A 40 10.47 13.16 2.07
CA ASP A 40 10.87 13.48 0.69
C ASP A 40 10.63 12.38 -0.35
N LYS A 41 9.71 11.45 -0.07
CA LYS A 41 9.32 10.38 -0.99
C LYS A 41 7.81 10.23 -1.07
N HIS A 42 7.33 10.01 -2.29
CA HIS A 42 5.92 9.80 -2.57
C HIS A 42 5.59 8.32 -2.71
N PHE A 43 4.35 7.98 -2.39
CA PHE A 43 3.77 6.68 -2.67
C PHE A 43 3.74 6.39 -4.18
N GLU A 44 4.15 5.19 -4.58
CA GLU A 44 4.17 4.73 -5.97
C GLU A 44 3.53 3.35 -6.09
N VAL A 45 2.57 3.19 -7.00
CA VAL A 45 2.10 1.86 -7.44
C VAL A 45 3.04 1.38 -8.54
N ILE A 46 3.89 0.42 -8.23
CA ILE A 46 4.85 -0.17 -9.18
C ILE A 46 4.13 -1.14 -10.11
N PHE A 47 3.17 -1.91 -9.58
CA PHE A 47 2.39 -2.87 -10.34
C PHE A 47 0.96 -3.01 -9.77
N CYS A 48 0.01 -3.28 -10.67
CA CYS A 48 -1.38 -3.63 -10.37
C CYS A 48 -1.84 -4.67 -11.39
N GLY A 49 -2.16 -5.88 -10.92
CA GLY A 49 -2.55 -7.01 -11.77
C GLY A 49 -2.65 -8.30 -10.97
N ASP A 50 -3.13 -9.37 -11.59
CA ASP A 50 -3.34 -10.66 -10.91
C ASP A 50 -2.06 -11.51 -10.97
N ILE A 51 -1.36 -11.64 -9.85
CA ILE A 51 -0.10 -12.38 -9.69
C ILE A 51 -0.36 -13.80 -9.20
N ASP A 52 -1.36 -14.00 -8.34
CA ASP A 52 -1.66 -15.30 -7.72
C ASP A 52 -2.82 -16.08 -8.37
N GLY A 53 -3.52 -15.48 -9.33
CA GLY A 53 -4.55 -16.12 -10.16
C GLY A 53 -5.94 -16.13 -9.53
N ASP A 54 -6.20 -15.34 -8.48
CA ASP A 54 -7.47 -15.30 -7.77
C ASP A 54 -8.53 -14.38 -8.40
N THR A 55 -8.21 -13.76 -9.55
CA THR A 55 -9.03 -12.78 -10.29
C THR A 55 -9.24 -11.44 -9.60
N VAL A 56 -8.59 -11.22 -8.46
CA VAL A 56 -8.54 -9.94 -7.74
C VAL A 56 -7.17 -9.31 -8.01
N PRO A 57 -7.08 -7.99 -8.29
CA PRO A 57 -5.79 -7.36 -8.52
C PRO A 57 -4.90 -7.37 -7.28
N ASP A 58 -3.67 -7.86 -7.44
CA ASP A 58 -2.54 -7.75 -6.52
C ASP A 58 -1.75 -6.47 -6.77
N PHE A 59 -0.88 -6.10 -5.82
CA PHE A 59 -0.06 -4.90 -5.91
C PHE A 59 1.41 -5.14 -5.57
N ILE A 60 2.28 -4.45 -6.30
CA ILE A 60 3.62 -4.11 -5.83
C ILE A 60 3.62 -2.61 -5.56
N LEU A 61 3.80 -2.24 -4.30
CA LEU A 61 3.81 -0.84 -3.86
C LEU A 61 5.18 -0.46 -3.36
N GLU A 62 5.63 0.75 -3.71
CA GLU A 62 6.78 1.34 -3.05
C GLU A 62 6.38 1.82 -1.65
N THR A 63 6.97 1.22 -0.62
CA THR A 63 6.70 1.55 0.78
C THR A 63 7.90 2.17 1.51
N GLY A 64 8.97 2.52 0.81
CA GLY A 64 10.10 3.23 1.38
C GLY A 64 9.69 4.66 1.75
N TRP A 65 10.08 5.10 2.94
CA TRP A 65 9.70 6.39 3.50
C TRP A 65 10.75 7.48 3.37
N HIS A 66 11.96 7.14 2.90
CA HIS A 66 13.12 8.04 2.83
C HIS A 66 13.68 8.10 1.41
N TYR A 67 14.24 9.25 1.02
CA TYR A 67 14.68 9.52 -0.37
C TYR A 67 15.66 8.48 -0.93
N ASN A 68 16.55 7.94 -0.10
CA ASN A 68 17.55 6.95 -0.51
C ASN A 68 17.13 5.50 -0.22
N LEU A 69 15.95 5.27 0.32
CA LEU A 69 15.41 3.94 0.61
C LEU A 69 14.41 3.56 -0.48
N ARG A 70 14.64 2.43 -1.17
CA ARG A 70 13.65 1.77 -2.04
C ARG A 70 13.20 0.49 -1.33
N GLU A 71 11.91 0.40 -1.03
CA GLU A 71 11.28 -0.75 -0.37
C GLU A 71 10.00 -1.16 -1.11
N PRO A 72 10.09 -1.85 -2.26
CA PRO A 72 8.92 -2.47 -2.87
C PRO A 72 8.38 -3.59 -1.98
N ALA A 73 7.08 -3.60 -1.77
CA ALA A 73 6.34 -4.62 -1.03
C ALA A 73 5.26 -5.26 -1.92
N LEU A 74 5.18 -6.59 -1.87
CA LEU A 74 4.19 -7.39 -2.59
C LEU A 74 2.98 -7.66 -1.69
N PHE A 75 1.83 -7.18 -2.13
CA PHE A 75 0.51 -7.35 -1.51
C PHE A 75 -0.29 -8.35 -2.35
N LEU A 76 -0.58 -9.53 -1.80
CA LEU A 76 -1.41 -10.54 -2.46
C LEU A 76 -2.84 -10.55 -1.91
N SER A 77 -3.84 -10.57 -2.79
CA SER A 77 -5.26 -10.69 -2.44
C SER A 77 -5.61 -12.11 -2.01
N GLY A 78 -5.11 -13.14 -2.71
CA GLY A 78 -5.43 -14.54 -2.38
C GLY A 78 -4.86 -15.00 -1.05
N ALA A 79 -3.86 -14.29 -0.53
CA ALA A 79 -3.21 -14.58 0.75
C ALA A 79 -3.80 -13.84 1.97
N ALA A 80 -4.82 -12.98 1.76
CA ALA A 80 -5.27 -12.00 2.75
C ALA A 80 -6.02 -12.57 3.98
N GLY A 81 -6.56 -13.78 3.88
CA GLY A 81 -7.49 -14.32 4.89
C GLY A 81 -8.86 -13.63 4.86
N GLU A 82 -9.76 -13.96 5.79
CA GLU A 82 -11.16 -13.51 5.72
C GLU A 82 -11.37 -12.04 6.10
N ASP A 83 -10.52 -11.49 6.98
CA ASP A 83 -10.70 -10.14 7.56
C ASP A 83 -9.90 -9.04 6.84
N ARG A 84 -9.07 -9.39 5.86
CA ARG A 84 -8.21 -8.45 5.14
C ARG A 84 -8.40 -8.63 3.64
N LEU A 85 -8.13 -7.58 2.88
CA LEU A 85 -8.14 -7.65 1.42
C LEU A 85 -6.81 -8.06 0.83
N TYR A 86 -5.72 -7.73 1.54
CA TYR A 86 -4.38 -7.99 1.09
C TYR A 86 -3.52 -8.48 2.25
N LYS A 87 -2.52 -9.28 1.92
CA LYS A 87 -1.41 -9.63 2.82
C LYS A 87 -0.10 -9.25 2.17
N ILE A 88 0.77 -8.61 2.95
CA ILE A 88 2.15 -8.42 2.55
C ILE A 88 2.85 -9.77 2.66
N VAL A 89 3.32 -10.31 1.54
CA VAL A 89 3.98 -11.62 1.50
C VAL A 89 5.48 -11.53 1.24
N ALA A 90 5.95 -10.39 0.73
CA ALA A 90 7.37 -10.14 0.50
C ALA A 90 7.66 -8.63 0.53
N THR A 91 8.88 -8.29 0.93
CA THR A 91 9.45 -6.93 0.81
C THR A 91 10.90 -7.04 0.34
N HIS A 92 11.37 -6.01 -0.38
CA HIS A 92 12.77 -5.92 -0.79
C HIS A 92 13.33 -4.54 -0.46
N LYS A 93 14.30 -4.47 0.46
CA LYS A 93 14.94 -3.20 0.86
C LYS A 93 16.25 -2.99 0.12
N SER A 94 16.42 -1.80 -0.43
CA SER A 94 17.69 -1.36 -1.04
C SER A 94 17.95 0.12 -0.74
N TYR A 95 19.22 0.47 -0.62
CA TYR A 95 19.68 1.82 -0.28
C TYR A 95 20.53 2.40 -1.40
N GLY A 96 20.29 3.66 -1.74
CA GLY A 96 21.18 4.49 -2.55
C GLY A 96 22.09 5.35 -1.68
N CYS A 97 23.23 5.75 -2.24
CA CYS A 97 24.15 6.75 -1.66
C CYS A 97 24.08 8.03 -2.48
#